data_AF-A0A3M6WP71-F1
#
_entry.id   AF-A0A3M6WP71-F1
#
_cell.length_a   1.000
_cell.length_b   1.000
_cell.length_c   1.000
_cell.angle_alpha   90.00
_cell.angle_beta   90.00
_cell.angle_gamma   90.00
#
_symmetry.space_group_name_H-M   'P 1'
#
loop_
_entity.id
_entity.type
_entity.pdbx_description
1 polymer ?
#
loop_
_entity_poly.entity_id
_entity_poly.type
_entity_poly.pdbx_seq_one_letter_code
_entity_poly.pdbx_strand_id
1 'polypeptide(L)'
;MSKLSEPLKAFINAAHARPNTTPAPRHIGSVYEKVAQDASAKSVGMPAWLTASVPRTINTLGEFYNGLPPDIQTELKKRQPRRHLSPQHIDTTLHRGNALWESVYRPFSDKLTQKLAQSHPDLPVFIIEGEYGALFSDPAYPGGNNDPNRPNVGRVLMSVLAVAVLRAQTGVGPQVVSHLFGLRKAYEDGTAEAEPEVQGGKWLASNEGSYWLLEQVDRIVEAIGDGKGSTFAPGMEKAKL
;
A
#
# COMPACT_ATOMS: atom_id res chain seq x y z
N MET A 1 -1.10 23.09 3.91
CA MET A 1 -1.29 21.94 3.00
C MET A 1 -1.40 22.43 1.58
N SER A 2 -0.33 22.24 0.81
CA SER A 2 -0.31 22.39 -0.64
C SER A 2 -1.41 21.54 -1.28
N LYS A 3 -2.31 22.15 -2.07
CA LYS A 3 -3.36 21.42 -2.79
C LYS A 3 -2.73 20.70 -4.00
N LEU A 4 -3.14 19.44 -4.27
CA LEU A 4 -2.88 18.82 -5.58
C LEU A 4 -3.52 19.69 -6.67
N SER A 5 -2.82 19.90 -7.79
CA SER A 5 -3.40 20.60 -8.93
C SER A 5 -4.59 19.82 -9.51
N GLU A 6 -5.57 20.50 -10.09
CA GLU A 6 -6.71 19.83 -10.75
C GLU A 6 -6.27 18.88 -11.85
N PRO A 7 -5.28 19.23 -12.70
CA PRO A 7 -4.71 18.27 -13.64
C PRO A 7 -4.19 16.99 -12.95
N LEU A 8 -3.47 17.11 -11.83
CA LEU A 8 -2.88 15.94 -11.15
C LEU A 8 -3.97 15.05 -10.56
N LYS A 9 -5.03 15.65 -10.00
CA LYS A 9 -6.21 14.90 -9.57
C LYS A 9 -6.87 14.17 -10.73
N ALA A 10 -6.99 14.81 -11.89
CA ALA A 10 -7.55 14.18 -13.09
C ALA A 10 -6.68 13.00 -13.55
N PHE A 11 -5.35 13.13 -13.51
CA PHE A 11 -4.42 12.07 -13.90
C PHE A 11 -4.45 10.87 -12.95
N ILE A 12 -4.57 11.10 -11.65
CA ILE A 12 -4.76 10.02 -10.66
C ILE A 12 -6.06 9.25 -10.93
N ASN A 13 -7.09 9.93 -11.41
CA ASN A 13 -8.42 9.37 -11.64
C ASN A 13 -8.71 8.97 -13.10
N ALA A 14 -7.71 9.06 -13.99
CA ALA A 14 -7.89 8.83 -15.42
C ALA A 14 -8.36 7.41 -15.73
N ALA A 15 -9.09 7.24 -16.84
CA ALA A 15 -9.74 5.97 -17.18
C ALA A 15 -8.75 4.79 -17.29
N HIS A 16 -7.54 5.01 -17.80
CA HIS A 16 -6.48 3.99 -17.87
C HIS A 16 -5.88 3.63 -16.50
N ALA A 17 -6.07 4.48 -15.48
CA ALA A 17 -5.68 4.23 -14.08
C ALA A 17 -6.81 3.59 -13.26
N ARG A 18 -7.99 3.41 -13.88
CA ARG A 18 -9.08 2.59 -13.34
C ARG A 18 -8.96 1.22 -14.02
N PRO A 19 -8.82 0.11 -13.28
CA PRO A 19 -9.12 -1.17 -13.86
C PRO A 19 -10.60 -1.09 -14.25
N ASN A 20 -11.01 -1.85 -15.26
CA ASN A 20 -12.39 -1.93 -15.75
C ASN A 20 -13.35 -2.42 -14.64
N THR A 21 -13.52 -1.62 -13.59
CA THR A 21 -14.49 -1.82 -12.53
C THR A 21 -15.81 -1.63 -13.19
N THR A 22 -16.49 -2.75 -13.40
CA THR A 22 -17.83 -2.75 -13.92
C THR A 22 -18.67 -1.94 -12.92
N PRO A 23 -19.41 -0.91 -13.37
CA PRO A 23 -20.32 -0.21 -12.48
C PRO A 23 -21.18 -1.22 -11.73
N ALA A 24 -21.32 -1.01 -10.42
CA ALA A 24 -22.11 -1.93 -9.62
C ALA A 24 -23.52 -2.04 -10.23
N PRO A 25 -24.03 -3.27 -10.45
CA PRO A 25 -25.32 -3.45 -11.08
C PRO A 25 -26.42 -2.81 -10.23
N ARG A 26 -27.54 -2.42 -10.84
CA ARG A 26 -28.67 -1.75 -10.13
C ARG A 26 -29.16 -2.52 -8.89
N HIS A 27 -28.96 -3.84 -8.86
CA HIS A 27 -29.39 -4.73 -7.79
C HIS A 27 -28.28 -5.07 -6.77
N ILE A 28 -27.11 -4.41 -6.81
CA ILE A 28 -25.97 -4.76 -5.97
C ILE A 28 -26.30 -4.74 -4.47
N GLY A 29 -27.20 -3.85 -4.03
CA GLY A 29 -27.66 -3.81 -2.63
C GLY A 29 -28.26 -5.13 -2.17
N SER A 30 -29.10 -5.75 -3.01
CA SER A 30 -29.69 -7.06 -2.70
C SER A 30 -28.66 -8.19 -2.68
N VAL A 31 -27.58 -8.07 -3.46
CA VAL A 31 -26.47 -9.03 -3.44
C VAL A 31 -25.69 -8.90 -2.14
N TYR A 32 -25.35 -7.68 -1.74
CA TYR A 32 -24.66 -7.42 -0.46
C TYR A 32 -25.49 -7.89 0.74
N GLU A 33 -26.80 -7.65 0.73
CA GLU A 33 -27.70 -8.11 1.80
C GLU A 33 -27.70 -9.64 1.91
N LYS A 34 -27.81 -10.36 0.78
CA LYS A 34 -27.74 -11.83 0.77
C LYS A 34 -26.39 -12.34 1.25
N VAL A 35 -25.29 -11.75 0.79
CA VAL A 35 -23.93 -12.11 1.23
C VAL A 35 -23.78 -11.90 2.74
N ALA A 36 -24.31 -10.79 3.28
CA ALA A 36 -24.27 -10.51 4.71
C ALA A 36 -25.09 -11.51 5.53
N GLN A 37 -26.30 -11.86 5.07
CA GLN A 37 -27.14 -12.88 5.70
C GLN A 37 -26.47 -14.25 5.70
N ASP A 38 -25.93 -14.67 4.56
CA ASP A 38 -25.21 -15.94 4.41
C ASP A 38 -23.95 -16.01 5.28
N ALA A 39 -23.15 -14.94 5.28
CA ALA A 39 -21.95 -14.82 6.10
C ALA A 39 -22.28 -14.93 7.59
N SER A 40 -23.36 -14.25 8.03
CA SER A 40 -23.86 -14.33 9.40
C SER A 40 -24.34 -15.74 9.75
N ALA A 41 -25.13 -16.38 8.87
CA ALA A 41 -25.66 -17.72 9.11
C ALA A 41 -24.57 -18.80 9.20
N LYS A 42 -23.47 -18.60 8.46
CA LYS A 42 -22.35 -19.55 8.38
C LYS A 42 -21.18 -19.17 9.30
N SER A 43 -21.31 -18.12 10.11
CA SER A 43 -20.22 -17.57 10.92
C SER A 43 -18.93 -17.28 10.12
N VAL A 44 -19.07 -16.97 8.83
CA VAL A 44 -17.96 -16.58 7.95
C VAL A 44 -17.75 -15.09 8.15
N GLY A 45 -16.94 -14.74 9.16
CA GLY A 45 -16.64 -13.35 9.48
C GLY A 45 -15.72 -12.66 8.45
N MET A 46 -15.40 -11.39 8.74
CA MET A 46 -14.42 -10.60 7.97
C MET A 46 -13.00 -11.20 7.82
N PRO A 47 -12.50 -12.12 8.69
CA PRO A 47 -11.23 -12.80 8.44
C PRO A 47 -11.19 -13.48 7.06
N ALA A 48 -12.31 -14.01 6.56
CA ALA A 48 -12.38 -14.63 5.24
C ALA A 48 -12.05 -13.64 4.10
N TRP A 49 -12.50 -12.39 4.21
CA TRP A 49 -12.22 -11.35 3.21
C TRP A 49 -10.75 -10.92 3.21
N LEU A 50 -10.14 -10.81 4.40
CA LEU A 50 -8.71 -10.51 4.52
C LEU A 50 -7.83 -11.70 4.08
N THR A 51 -8.27 -12.95 4.31
CA THR A 51 -7.52 -14.13 3.85
C THR A 51 -7.44 -14.25 2.33
N ALA A 52 -8.31 -13.59 1.55
CA ALA A 52 -8.27 -13.68 0.09
C ALA A 52 -7.04 -12.97 -0.52
N SER A 53 -6.47 -11.96 0.17
CA SER A 53 -5.29 -11.24 -0.33
C SER A 53 -3.99 -12.02 -0.10
N VAL A 54 -3.90 -12.83 0.96
CA VAL A 54 -2.69 -13.55 1.35
C VAL A 54 -2.23 -14.58 0.29
N PRO A 55 -3.08 -15.48 -0.24
CA PRO A 55 -2.69 -16.40 -1.31
C PRO A 55 -2.17 -15.69 -2.56
N ARG A 56 -2.75 -14.52 -2.90
CA ARG A 56 -2.26 -13.72 -4.02
C ARG A 56 -0.84 -13.22 -3.75
N THR A 57 -0.59 -12.66 -2.57
CA THR A 57 0.76 -12.23 -2.17
C THR A 57 1.75 -13.40 -2.19
N ILE A 58 1.37 -14.58 -1.69
CA ILE A 58 2.20 -15.79 -1.73
C ILE A 58 2.58 -16.14 -3.17
N ASN A 59 1.60 -16.23 -4.06
CA ASN A 59 1.83 -16.61 -5.45
C ASN A 59 2.70 -15.57 -6.18
N THR A 60 2.38 -14.27 -6.03
CA THR A 60 3.16 -13.19 -6.67
C THR A 60 4.60 -13.16 -6.18
N LEU A 61 4.84 -13.35 -4.88
CA LEU A 61 6.20 -13.39 -4.33
C LEU A 61 6.94 -14.67 -4.75
N GLY A 62 6.24 -15.80 -4.86
CA GLY A 62 6.79 -17.06 -5.37
C GLY A 62 7.28 -16.91 -6.81
N GLU A 63 6.44 -16.36 -7.69
CA GLU A 63 6.81 -16.09 -9.09
C GLU A 63 7.94 -15.06 -9.19
N PHE A 64 7.89 -13.98 -8.40
CA PHE A 64 8.98 -13.01 -8.34
C PHE A 64 10.30 -13.68 -7.95
N TYR A 65 10.30 -14.48 -6.87
CA TYR A 65 11.48 -15.19 -6.39
C TYR A 65 12.02 -16.16 -7.45
N ASN A 66 11.15 -16.91 -8.13
CA ASN A 66 11.55 -17.85 -9.19
C ASN A 66 12.17 -17.15 -10.41
N GLY A 67 11.76 -15.90 -10.69
CA GLY A 67 12.33 -15.09 -11.76
C GLY A 67 13.67 -14.42 -11.42
N LEU A 68 14.13 -14.47 -10.16
CA LEU A 68 15.39 -13.84 -9.76
C LEU A 68 16.62 -14.69 -10.17
N PRO A 69 17.78 -14.05 -10.45
CA PRO A 69 19.04 -14.74 -10.66
C PRO A 69 19.42 -15.69 -9.49
N PRO A 70 20.11 -16.83 -9.75
CA PRO A 70 20.41 -17.84 -8.72
C PRO A 70 21.25 -17.33 -7.54
N ASP A 71 22.15 -16.38 -7.77
CA ASP A 71 22.96 -15.73 -6.75
C ASP A 71 22.10 -14.90 -5.80
N ILE A 72 21.14 -14.12 -6.34
CA ILE A 72 20.18 -13.34 -5.54
C ILE A 72 19.28 -14.27 -4.72
N GLN A 73 18.79 -15.36 -5.33
CA GLN A 73 18.00 -16.38 -4.62
C GLN A 73 18.79 -16.97 -3.43
N THR A 74 20.07 -17.27 -3.64
CA THR A 74 20.96 -17.80 -2.61
C THR A 74 21.16 -16.82 -1.46
N GLU A 75 21.37 -15.53 -1.75
CA GLU A 75 21.47 -14.50 -0.71
C GLU A 75 20.16 -14.28 0.05
N LEU A 76 19.01 -14.31 -0.64
CA LEU A 76 17.70 -14.18 0.00
C LEU A 76 17.45 -15.32 1.00
N LYS A 77 17.81 -16.56 0.67
CA LYS A 77 17.68 -17.73 1.56
C LYS A 77 18.47 -17.60 2.87
N LYS A 78 19.53 -16.81 2.90
CA LYS A 78 20.34 -16.59 4.12
C LYS A 78 19.66 -15.63 5.11
N ARG A 79 18.71 -14.81 4.65
CA ARG A 79 18.09 -13.77 5.48
C ARG A 79 17.20 -14.38 6.56
N GLN A 80 17.38 -13.91 7.78
CA GLN A 80 16.51 -14.27 8.90
C GLN A 80 15.30 -13.32 8.99
N PRO A 81 14.15 -13.79 9.54
CA PRO A 81 13.03 -12.92 9.85
C PRO A 81 13.45 -11.79 10.80
N ARG A 82 13.06 -10.55 10.46
CA ARG A 82 13.38 -9.35 11.25
C ARG A 82 12.20 -8.82 12.06
N ARG A 83 11.04 -9.48 11.94
CA ARG A 83 9.78 -9.08 12.56
C ARG A 83 9.20 -10.30 13.26
N HIS A 84 8.95 -10.15 14.55
CA HIS A 84 8.33 -11.17 15.38
C HIS A 84 7.60 -10.47 16.52
N LEU A 85 6.28 -10.62 16.58
CA LEU A 85 5.50 -10.07 17.68
C LEU A 85 5.73 -10.94 18.91
N SER A 86 6.13 -10.29 20.00
CA SER A 86 6.28 -10.93 21.30
C SER A 86 5.92 -9.93 22.40
N PRO A 87 5.58 -10.40 23.62
CA PRO A 87 5.28 -9.49 24.74
C PRO A 87 6.38 -8.45 25.00
N GLN A 88 7.63 -8.74 24.64
CA GLN A 88 8.76 -7.83 24.83
C GLN A 88 8.80 -6.67 23.81
N HIS A 89 8.22 -6.84 22.63
CA HIS A 89 8.34 -5.87 21.52
C HIS A 89 6.99 -5.37 20.99
N ILE A 90 5.87 -5.83 21.57
CA ILE A 90 4.53 -5.46 21.10
C ILE A 90 4.29 -3.95 21.28
N ASP A 91 4.61 -3.39 22.44
CA ASP A 91 4.38 -1.97 22.73
C ASP A 91 5.18 -1.06 21.79
N THR A 92 6.43 -1.39 21.53
CA THR A 92 7.28 -0.61 20.60
C THR A 92 6.77 -0.71 19.16
N THR A 93 6.23 -1.87 18.78
CA THR A 93 5.60 -2.11 17.48
C THR A 93 4.31 -1.29 17.30
N LEU A 94 3.45 -1.28 18.31
CA LEU A 94 2.23 -0.48 18.33
C LEU A 94 2.55 1.02 18.30
N HIS A 95 3.53 1.46 19.08
CA HIS A 95 3.94 2.86 19.13
C HIS A 95 4.43 3.36 17.76
N ARG A 96 5.35 2.64 17.11
CA ARG A 96 5.85 3.05 15.78
C ARG A 96 4.78 2.99 14.70
N GLY A 97 3.84 2.05 14.78
CA GLY A 97 2.71 1.96 13.86
C GLY A 97 1.79 3.17 13.95
N ASN A 98 1.38 3.53 15.17
CA ASN A 98 0.58 4.73 15.42
C ASN A 98 1.34 6.01 15.03
N ALA A 99 2.63 6.11 15.38
CA ALA A 99 3.44 7.27 15.00
C ALA A 99 3.55 7.44 13.47
N LEU A 100 3.74 6.34 12.73
CA LEU A 100 3.76 6.38 11.27
C LEU A 100 2.39 6.74 10.69
N TRP A 101 1.30 6.15 11.21
CA TRP A 101 -0.07 6.49 10.83
C TRP A 101 -0.36 7.98 10.98
N GLU A 102 -0.03 8.55 12.15
CA GLU A 102 -0.17 9.97 12.42
C GLU A 102 0.67 10.83 11.48
N SER A 103 1.95 10.49 11.29
CA SER A 103 2.86 11.19 10.37
C SER A 103 2.33 11.20 8.93
N VAL A 104 1.69 10.12 8.48
CA VAL A 104 1.14 10.04 7.13
C VAL A 104 -0.17 10.82 7.02
N TYR A 105 -1.09 10.73 8.00
CA TYR A 105 -2.48 11.15 7.82
C TYR A 105 -2.90 12.43 8.57
N ARG A 106 -2.14 12.94 9.54
CA ARG A 106 -2.50 14.18 10.28
C ARG A 106 -2.81 15.37 9.37
N PRO A 107 -3.86 16.18 9.61
CA PRO A 107 -4.80 16.15 10.73
C PRO A 107 -6.02 15.24 10.50
N PHE A 108 -5.98 14.35 9.51
CA PHE A 108 -7.10 13.50 9.14
C PHE A 108 -7.02 12.07 9.66
N SER A 109 -5.99 11.72 10.43
CA SER A 109 -5.79 10.39 11.02
C SER A 109 -7.03 9.90 11.75
N ASP A 110 -7.54 10.65 12.74
CA ASP A 110 -8.76 10.29 13.49
C ASP A 110 -9.97 10.11 12.59
N LYS A 111 -10.17 11.04 11.65
CA LYS A 111 -11.30 11.00 10.71
C LYS A 111 -11.22 9.77 9.81
N LEU A 112 -10.01 9.40 9.34
CA LEU A 112 -9.79 8.23 8.52
C LEU A 112 -9.99 6.95 9.33
N THR A 113 -9.47 6.88 10.56
CA THR A 113 -9.69 5.78 11.50
C THR A 113 -11.18 5.54 11.73
N GLN A 114 -11.95 6.60 12.03
CA GLN A 114 -13.41 6.51 12.17
C GLN A 114 -14.09 6.07 10.88
N LYS A 115 -13.63 6.54 9.72
CA LYS A 115 -14.19 6.15 8.42
C LYS A 115 -13.96 4.66 8.13
N LEU A 116 -12.80 4.11 8.50
CA LEU A 116 -12.50 2.69 8.39
C LEU A 116 -13.36 1.87 9.37
N ALA A 117 -13.53 2.36 10.61
CA ALA A 117 -14.38 1.72 11.63
C ALA A 117 -15.84 1.58 11.21
N GLN A 118 -16.35 2.50 10.36
CA GLN A 118 -17.71 2.40 9.79
C GLN A 118 -17.89 1.15 8.91
N SER A 119 -16.83 0.72 8.22
CA SER A 119 -16.87 -0.52 7.44
C SER A 119 -16.78 -1.74 8.36
N HIS A 120 -15.91 -1.68 9.38
CA HIS A 120 -15.80 -2.69 10.44
C HIS A 120 -14.96 -2.14 11.61
N PRO A 121 -15.34 -2.36 12.89
CA PRO A 121 -14.60 -1.84 14.04
C PRO A 121 -13.13 -2.29 14.11
N ASP A 122 -12.85 -3.55 13.74
CA ASP A 122 -11.47 -4.09 13.77
C ASP A 122 -10.60 -3.66 12.57
N LEU A 123 -11.18 -3.10 11.50
CA LEU A 123 -10.43 -2.72 10.31
C LEU A 123 -9.31 -1.71 10.59
N PRO A 124 -9.54 -0.58 11.29
CA PRO A 124 -8.46 0.32 11.65
C PRO A 124 -7.44 -0.33 12.59
N VAL A 125 -7.85 -1.22 13.49
CA VAL A 125 -6.94 -1.95 14.40
C VAL A 125 -5.97 -2.81 13.58
N PHE A 126 -6.50 -3.63 12.66
CA PHE A 126 -5.68 -4.46 11.78
C PHE A 126 -4.72 -3.64 10.92
N ILE A 127 -5.20 -2.55 10.31
CA ILE A 127 -4.37 -1.68 9.46
C ILE A 127 -3.25 -1.03 10.30
N ILE A 128 -3.59 -0.41 11.43
CA ILE A 128 -2.60 0.37 12.21
C ILE A 128 -1.60 -0.57 12.89
N GLU A 129 -2.06 -1.65 13.52
CA GLU A 129 -1.20 -2.52 14.31
C GLU A 129 -0.49 -3.57 13.43
N GLY A 130 -1.23 -4.21 12.54
CA GLY A 130 -0.74 -5.26 11.65
C GLY A 130 0.05 -4.71 10.47
N GLU A 131 -0.51 -3.76 9.72
CA GLU A 131 0.17 -3.22 8.55
C GLU A 131 1.18 -2.15 8.93
N TYR A 132 0.77 -1.05 9.58
CA TYR A 132 1.68 0.05 9.91
C TYR A 132 2.69 -0.34 10.99
N GLY A 133 2.26 -1.00 12.07
CA GLY A 133 3.12 -1.42 13.16
C GLY A 133 4.01 -2.61 12.80
N ALA A 134 3.43 -3.74 12.42
CA ALA A 134 4.21 -4.94 12.19
C ALA A 134 4.96 -4.93 10.85
N LEU A 135 4.42 -4.30 9.79
CA LEU A 135 4.98 -4.41 8.43
C LEU A 135 5.66 -3.13 7.89
N PHE A 136 4.98 -1.99 7.85
CA PHE A 136 5.44 -0.79 7.12
C PHE A 136 6.42 0.07 7.88
N SER A 137 6.27 0.17 9.20
CA SER A 137 7.28 0.84 10.01
C SER A 137 8.60 0.06 9.99
N ASP A 138 9.69 0.80 10.02
CA ASP A 138 11.01 0.20 10.05
C ASP A 138 11.19 -0.59 11.36
N PRO A 139 11.67 -1.84 11.28
CA PRO A 139 11.86 -2.64 12.47
C PRO A 139 12.98 -2.04 13.32
N ALA A 140 12.92 -2.31 14.62
CA ALA A 140 14.05 -2.06 15.49
C ALA A 140 15.27 -2.84 14.96
N TYR A 141 16.43 -2.18 14.89
CA TYR A 141 17.67 -2.80 14.42
C TYR A 141 18.66 -2.90 15.59
N PRO A 142 19.32 -4.07 15.81
CA PRO A 142 20.22 -4.25 16.95
C PRO A 142 21.37 -3.23 17.00
N GLY A 143 21.87 -2.76 15.85
CA GLY A 143 22.90 -1.71 15.75
C GLY A 143 22.37 -0.27 15.88
N GLY A 144 21.09 -0.08 16.19
CA GLY A 144 20.45 1.23 16.34
C GLY A 144 20.21 1.96 15.02
N ASN A 145 19.96 3.28 15.11
CA ASN A 145 19.57 4.10 13.96
C ASN A 145 20.70 4.33 12.93
N ASN A 146 21.95 4.11 13.32
CA ASN A 146 23.15 4.40 12.51
C ASN A 146 23.76 3.15 11.86
N ASP A 147 23.12 1.98 11.97
CA ASP A 147 23.66 0.77 11.36
C ASP A 147 23.57 0.84 9.83
N PRO A 148 24.70 0.72 9.10
CA PRO A 148 24.71 0.84 7.64
C PRO A 148 23.99 -0.32 6.94
N ASN A 149 23.76 -1.43 7.64
CA ASN A 149 23.02 -2.57 7.13
C ASN A 149 21.55 -2.53 7.52
N ARG A 150 21.08 -1.48 8.22
CA ARG A 150 19.66 -1.31 8.52
C ARG A 150 18.92 -1.15 7.19
N PRO A 151 18.00 -2.07 6.86
CA PRO A 151 17.14 -1.91 5.69
C PRO A 151 16.03 -0.94 6.09
N ASN A 152 16.37 0.35 6.08
CA ASN A 152 15.48 1.44 6.36
C ASN A 152 14.88 1.89 5.03
N VAL A 153 13.59 1.60 4.81
CA VAL A 153 12.88 2.22 3.68
C VAL A 153 12.69 3.70 4.01
N GLY A 154 12.41 4.02 5.27
CA GLY A 154 12.29 5.39 5.73
C GLY A 154 11.01 6.07 5.24
N ARG A 155 10.74 7.24 5.81
CA ARG A 155 9.47 7.95 5.66
C ARG A 155 9.18 8.36 4.22
N VAL A 156 10.20 8.79 3.47
CA VAL A 156 10.06 9.27 2.09
C VAL A 156 9.89 8.10 1.12
N LEU A 157 10.82 7.12 1.10
CA LEU A 157 10.71 6.00 0.15
C LEU A 157 9.49 5.13 0.45
N MET A 158 9.02 5.04 1.70
CA MET A 158 7.80 4.31 2.01
C MET A 158 6.57 4.95 1.34
N SER A 159 6.53 6.28 1.26
CA SER A 159 5.45 6.97 0.52
C SER A 159 5.57 6.79 -0.99
N VAL A 160 6.79 6.85 -1.53
CA VAL A 160 7.04 6.59 -2.96
C VAL A 160 6.63 5.15 -3.31
N LEU A 161 7.03 4.17 -2.50
CA LEU A 161 6.67 2.76 -2.65
C LEU A 161 5.14 2.58 -2.59
N ALA A 162 4.47 3.18 -1.60
CA ALA A 162 3.02 3.11 -1.50
C ALA A 162 2.33 3.69 -2.73
N VAL A 163 2.76 4.88 -3.21
CA VAL A 163 2.23 5.49 -4.44
C VAL A 163 2.45 4.56 -5.63
N ALA A 164 3.63 3.96 -5.78
CA ALA A 164 3.95 3.06 -6.88
C ALA A 164 3.08 1.80 -6.86
N VAL A 165 2.97 1.12 -5.72
CA VAL A 165 2.16 -0.10 -5.58
C VAL A 165 0.67 0.20 -5.79
N LEU A 166 0.15 1.28 -5.23
CA LEU A 166 -1.26 1.66 -5.37
C LEU A 166 -1.59 2.12 -6.80
N ARG A 167 -0.68 2.85 -7.45
CA ARG A 167 -0.85 3.24 -8.87
C ARG A 167 -0.81 2.02 -9.77
N ALA A 168 0.14 1.11 -9.58
CA ALA A 168 0.22 -0.15 -10.32
C ALA A 168 -1.00 -1.06 -10.06
N GLN A 169 -1.55 -1.00 -8.84
CA GLN A 169 -2.76 -1.72 -8.48
C GLN A 169 -3.99 -1.26 -9.22
N THR A 170 -4.08 0.03 -9.52
CA THR A 170 -5.24 0.69 -10.14
C THR A 170 -6.50 0.60 -9.26
N GLY A 171 -7.48 1.49 -9.44
CA GLY A 171 -8.79 1.38 -8.77
C GLY A 171 -8.82 1.80 -7.30
N VAL A 172 -7.67 2.26 -6.79
CA VAL A 172 -7.44 2.77 -5.44
C VAL A 172 -7.00 4.23 -5.46
N GLY A 173 -7.60 5.02 -6.36
CA GLY A 173 -7.29 6.44 -6.56
C GLY A 173 -7.28 7.28 -5.27
N PRO A 174 -8.27 7.13 -4.36
CA PRO A 174 -8.25 7.83 -3.07
C PRO A 174 -7.01 7.52 -2.21
N GLN A 175 -6.52 6.27 -2.26
CA GLN A 175 -5.32 5.85 -1.55
C GLN A 175 -4.08 6.47 -2.19
N VAL A 176 -3.97 6.47 -3.54
CA VAL A 176 -2.88 7.16 -4.26
C VAL A 176 -2.81 8.64 -3.87
N VAL A 177 -3.95 9.34 -3.88
CA VAL A 177 -4.07 10.73 -3.42
C VAL A 177 -3.56 10.87 -1.99
N SER A 178 -4.00 10.00 -1.09
CA SER A 178 -3.65 10.08 0.33
C SER A 178 -2.14 9.92 0.56
N HIS A 179 -1.48 9.00 -0.17
CA HIS A 179 -0.04 8.80 -0.03
C HIS A 179 0.80 9.90 -0.72
N LEU A 180 0.32 10.53 -1.79
CA LEU A 180 0.96 11.73 -2.35
C LEU A 180 0.89 12.91 -1.38
N PHE A 181 -0.24 13.10 -0.69
CA PHE A 181 -0.33 14.07 0.40
C PHE A 181 0.58 13.70 1.58
N GLY A 182 0.68 12.42 1.91
CA GLY A 182 1.64 11.92 2.90
C GLY A 182 3.09 12.26 2.56
N LEU A 183 3.50 12.12 1.30
CA LEU A 183 4.83 12.49 0.82
C LEU A 183 5.07 14.01 0.93
N ARG A 184 4.12 14.83 0.47
CA ARG A 184 4.20 16.29 0.58
C ARG A 184 4.38 16.75 2.02
N LYS A 185 3.53 16.20 2.89
CA LYS A 185 3.51 16.55 4.29
C LYS A 185 4.83 16.28 4.97
N ALA A 186 5.49 15.17 4.62
CA ALA A 186 6.78 14.84 5.20
C ALA A 186 7.82 15.97 5.00
N TYR A 187 7.78 16.66 3.86
CA TYR A 187 8.61 17.84 3.60
C TYR A 187 8.01 19.16 4.14
N GLU A 188 6.69 19.25 4.33
CA GLU A 188 6.05 20.43 4.94
C GLU A 188 6.29 20.48 6.47
N ASP A 189 6.35 19.33 7.14
CA ASP A 189 6.45 19.20 8.60
C ASP A 189 7.85 18.82 9.12
N GLY A 190 8.83 18.64 8.22
CA GLY A 190 10.21 18.33 8.57
C GLY A 190 10.49 16.86 8.86
N THR A 191 9.50 15.97 8.78
CA THR A 191 9.71 14.53 9.06
C THR A 191 10.50 13.82 7.96
N ALA A 192 10.55 14.35 6.74
CA ALA A 192 11.44 13.87 5.68
C ALA A 192 12.90 14.20 5.99
N GLU A 193 13.17 15.37 6.55
CA GLU A 193 14.51 15.86 6.89
C GLU A 193 15.08 15.26 8.18
N ALA A 194 14.27 14.52 8.94
CA ALA A 194 14.72 13.76 10.12
C ALA A 194 15.48 12.47 9.76
N GLU A 195 15.52 12.10 8.48
CA GLU A 195 16.18 10.92 7.93
C GLU A 195 17.23 11.32 6.88
N PRO A 196 18.15 10.40 6.49
CA PRO A 196 19.08 10.66 5.39
C PRO A 196 18.35 11.12 4.12
N GLU A 197 18.93 12.10 3.44
CA GLU A 197 18.31 12.70 2.27
C GLU A 197 18.03 11.65 1.19
N VAL A 198 16.76 11.60 0.76
CA VAL A 198 16.39 10.90 -0.47
C VAL A 198 16.57 11.85 -1.63
N GLN A 199 17.59 11.58 -2.46
CA GLN A 199 17.88 12.38 -3.65
C GLN A 199 16.62 12.54 -4.52
N GLY A 200 16.24 13.79 -4.79
CA GLY A 200 15.06 14.14 -5.59
C GLY A 200 13.72 14.01 -4.86
N GLY A 201 13.69 13.53 -3.62
CA GLY A 201 12.43 13.29 -2.89
C GLY A 201 11.58 14.55 -2.69
N LYS A 202 12.22 15.71 -2.43
CA LYS A 202 11.51 17.00 -2.31
C LYS A 202 10.88 17.43 -3.63
N TRP A 203 11.53 17.12 -4.75
CA TRP A 203 10.95 17.37 -6.08
C TRP A 203 9.81 16.41 -6.37
N LEU A 204 9.91 15.12 -6.01
CA LEU A 204 8.81 14.15 -6.13
C LEU A 204 7.55 14.58 -5.35
N ALA A 205 7.73 15.29 -4.24
CA ALA A 205 6.64 15.89 -3.48
C ALA A 205 5.93 17.06 -4.21
N SER A 206 6.51 17.66 -5.25
CA SER A 206 5.87 18.72 -6.04
C SER A 206 4.75 18.18 -6.95
N ASN A 207 3.97 19.06 -7.59
CA ASN A 207 3.00 18.62 -8.61
C ASN A 207 3.70 17.93 -9.78
N GLU A 208 4.77 18.52 -10.30
CA GLU A 208 5.52 18.00 -11.45
C GLU A 208 6.20 16.66 -11.13
N GLY A 209 6.87 16.57 -9.98
CA GLY A 209 7.48 15.31 -9.55
C GLY A 209 6.46 14.21 -9.23
N SER A 210 5.28 14.56 -8.71
CA SER A 210 4.19 13.61 -8.51
C SER A 210 3.65 13.07 -9.84
N TYR A 211 3.56 13.92 -10.86
CA TYR A 211 3.22 13.49 -12.22
C TYR A 211 4.24 12.52 -12.77
N TRP A 212 5.51 12.90 -12.74
CA TRP A 212 6.60 12.07 -13.22
C TRP A 212 6.64 10.71 -12.53
N LEU A 213 6.44 10.67 -11.19
CA LEU A 213 6.39 9.44 -10.41
C LEU A 213 5.29 8.50 -10.91
N LEU A 214 4.07 9.03 -11.09
CA LEU A 214 2.93 8.24 -11.57
C LEU A 214 3.17 7.74 -13.01
N GLU A 215 3.71 8.58 -13.89
CA GLU A 215 4.06 8.19 -15.26
C GLU A 215 5.14 7.11 -15.31
N GLN A 216 6.15 7.17 -14.43
CA GLN A 216 7.15 6.10 -14.38
C GLN A 216 6.54 4.76 -13.97
N VAL A 217 5.59 4.78 -13.03
CA VAL A 217 4.87 3.56 -12.63
C VAL A 217 4.06 3.03 -13.80
N ASP A 218 3.35 3.89 -14.53
CA ASP A 218 2.58 3.49 -15.71
C ASP A 218 3.47 2.84 -16.77
N ARG A 219 4.65 3.42 -17.05
CA ARG A 219 5.63 2.85 -18.00
C ARG A 219 6.16 1.49 -17.56
N ILE A 220 6.40 1.31 -16.26
CA ILE A 220 6.82 0.00 -15.70
C ILE A 220 5.70 -1.03 -15.88
N VAL A 221 4.45 -0.65 -15.55
CA VAL A 221 3.28 -1.53 -15.72
C VAL A 221 3.08 -1.88 -17.18
N GLU A 222 3.24 -0.94 -18.11
CA GLU A 222 3.14 -1.18 -19.54
C GLU A 222 4.23 -2.14 -20.05
N ALA A 223 5.48 -1.95 -19.62
CA ALA A 223 6.59 -2.81 -19.99
C ALA A 223 6.44 -4.25 -19.46
N ILE A 224 5.98 -4.40 -18.20
CA ILE A 224 5.74 -5.72 -17.59
C ILE A 224 4.49 -6.38 -18.18
N GLY A 225 3.43 -5.60 -18.41
CA GLY A 225 2.15 -6.07 -18.92
C GLY A 225 2.12 -6.29 -20.43
N ASP A 226 3.19 -5.96 -21.16
CA ASP A 226 3.26 -6.01 -22.62
C ASP A 226 2.07 -5.29 -23.29
N GLY A 227 1.73 -4.11 -22.74
CA GLY A 227 0.59 -3.29 -23.20
C GLY A 227 -0.81 -3.86 -22.89
N LYS A 228 -0.91 -5.00 -22.20
CA LYS A 228 -2.21 -5.66 -21.87
C LYS A 228 -2.88 -5.11 -20.61
N GLY A 229 -2.29 -4.09 -19.97
CA GLY A 229 -2.79 -3.46 -18.76
C GLY A 229 -2.31 -4.13 -17.47
N SER A 230 -2.93 -3.79 -16.34
CA SER A 230 -2.50 -4.26 -15.02
C SER A 230 -2.82 -5.76 -14.82
N THR A 231 -1.96 -6.45 -14.08
CA THR A 231 -2.07 -7.89 -13.77
C THR A 231 -3.26 -8.25 -12.86
N PHE A 232 -4.13 -7.28 -12.53
CA PHE A 232 -5.17 -7.43 -11.52
C PHE A 232 -6.34 -8.32 -11.95
N ALA A 233 -6.54 -8.51 -13.26
CA ALA A 233 -7.31 -9.61 -13.81
C ALA A 233 -6.93 -9.84 -15.28
N PRO A 234 -6.52 -11.05 -15.71
CA PRO A 234 -6.61 -11.38 -17.13
C PRO A 234 -8.08 -11.18 -17.55
N GLY A 235 -8.31 -10.51 -18.68
CA GLY A 235 -9.62 -10.58 -19.32
C GLY A 235 -9.95 -12.06 -19.47
N MET A 236 -11.14 -12.50 -19.03
CA MET A 236 -11.54 -13.89 -19.22
C MET A 236 -11.46 -14.16 -20.72
N GLU A 237 -10.42 -14.87 -21.17
CA GLU A 237 -10.46 -15.48 -22.48
C GLU A 237 -11.69 -16.37 -22.42
N LYS A 238 -12.67 -16.07 -23.27
CA LYS A 238 -13.83 -16.94 -23.45
C LYS A 238 -13.25 -18.32 -23.63
N ALA A 239 -13.58 -19.24 -22.72
CA ALA A 239 -13.31 -20.66 -22.93
C ALA A 239 -13.76 -20.96 -24.35
N LYS A 240 -12.82 -21.42 -25.19
CA LYS A 240 -13.16 -21.89 -26.54
C LYS A 240 -14.14 -23.04 -26.32
N LEU A 241 -15.42 -22.77 -26.60
CA LEU A 241 -16.44 -23.79 -26.77
C LEU A 241 -16.12 -24.57 -28.04
#